data_AF-A0A7C2L2Q5-F1
#
_entry.id   AF-A0A7C2L2Q5-F1
#
_cell.length_a   1.000
_cell.length_b   1.000
_cell.length_c   1.000
_cell.angle_alpha   90.00
_cell.angle_beta   90.00
_cell.angle_gamma   90.00
#
_symmetry.space_group_name_H-M   'P 1'
#
loop_
_entity.id
_entity.type
_entity.pdbx_description
1 polymer ?
#
loop_
_entity_poly.entity_id
_entity_poly.type
_entity_poly.pdbx_seq_one_letter_code
_entity_poly.pdbx_strand_id
1 'polypeptide(L)'
;TVELEDGQSFALAGLLSNDVTRIATPIPGLSFLPILGYMFRSQRYVNNETELVFICTAHVVKPVSPEQLPPLPGQNGFELQGLEGFFGHRVPAVRKEEKK
;
A
#
# COMPACT_ATOMS: atom_id res chain seq x y z
N THR A 1 -5.74 25.32 -14.08
CA THR A 1 -6.85 24.36 -14.23
C THR A 1 -6.37 23.22 -15.10
N VAL A 2 -6.87 22.00 -14.89
CA VAL A 2 -6.49 20.80 -15.66
C VAL A 2 -7.73 20.34 -16.45
N GLU A 3 -7.57 20.04 -17.73
CA GLU A 3 -8.63 19.51 -18.61
C GLU A 3 -8.28 18.09 -19.02
N LEU A 4 -9.24 17.17 -18.89
CA LEU A 4 -9.08 15.73 -19.10
C LEU A 4 -10.35 15.17 -19.72
N GLU A 5 -10.20 14.13 -20.53
CA GLU A 5 -11.31 13.31 -21.02
C GLU A 5 -11.64 12.16 -20.05
N ASP A 6 -12.79 11.51 -20.27
CA ASP A 6 -13.19 10.32 -19.49
C ASP A 6 -12.14 9.21 -19.58
N GLY A 7 -11.76 8.65 -18.43
CA GLY A 7 -10.75 7.59 -18.30
C GLY A 7 -9.31 8.08 -18.41
N GLN A 8 -9.06 9.38 -18.66
CA GLN A 8 -7.70 9.89 -18.71
C GLN A 8 -7.09 9.96 -17.31
N SER A 9 -5.79 9.65 -17.25
CA SER A 9 -5.02 9.68 -16.02
C SER A 9 -4.05 10.84 -16.04
N PHE A 10 -3.87 11.49 -14.89
CA PHE A 10 -2.91 12.57 -14.72
C PHE A 10 -2.13 12.40 -13.42
N ALA A 11 -0.87 12.85 -13.43
CA ALA A 11 -0.01 12.83 -12.25
C ALA A 11 -0.29 14.08 -11.39
N LEU A 12 -0.51 13.86 -10.10
CA LEU A 12 -0.71 14.94 -9.13
C LEU A 12 0.60 15.46 -8.58
N ALA A 13 1.46 14.51 -8.17
CA ALA A 13 2.69 14.77 -7.47
C ALA A 13 3.64 13.59 -7.61
N GLY A 14 4.93 13.87 -7.48
CA GLY A 14 5.97 12.86 -7.38
C GLY A 14 7.01 13.26 -6.34
N LEU A 15 7.70 12.27 -5.79
CA LEU A 15 8.87 12.42 -4.95
C LEU A 15 10.01 11.62 -5.57
N LEU A 16 11.16 12.28 -5.75
CA LEU A 16 12.41 11.64 -6.10
C LEU A 16 13.43 12.05 -5.04
N SER A 17 13.89 11.09 -4.24
CA SER A 17 14.94 11.29 -3.23
C SER A 17 16.17 10.50 -3.61
N ASN A 18 17.33 11.16 -3.58
CA ASN A 18 18.63 10.55 -3.82
C ASN A 18 19.59 10.96 -2.71
N ASP A 19 19.99 9.99 -1.90
CA ASP A 19 20.93 10.17 -0.80
C ASP A 19 22.23 9.38 -1.05
N VAL A 20 23.31 10.11 -1.35
CA VAL A 20 24.65 9.55 -1.54
C VAL A 20 25.51 9.76 -0.29
N THR A 21 25.78 8.68 0.44
CA THR A 21 26.67 8.73 1.61
C THR A 21 28.03 8.14 1.25
N ARG A 22 29.10 8.93 1.44
CA ARG A 22 30.50 8.48 1.31
C ARG A 22 31.15 8.40 2.69
N ILE A 23 31.48 7.19 3.12
CA ILE A 23 32.20 6.95 4.38
C ILE A 23 33.63 6.54 4.02
N ALA A 24 34.62 7.30 4.47
CA ALA A 24 36.03 6.96 4.34
C ALA A 24 36.62 6.65 5.71
N THR A 25 37.20 5.46 5.84
CA THR A 25 37.87 5.02 7.08
C THR A 25 39.35 4.82 6.78
N PRO A 26 40.22 5.83 7.02
CA PRO A 26 41.66 5.70 6.87
C PRO A 26 42.31 5.10 8.12
N ILE A 27 43.34 4.28 7.93
CA ILE A 27 44.21 3.85 9.04
C ILE A 27 45.20 4.99 9.36
N PRO A 28 45.30 5.46 10.61
CA PRO A 28 46.26 6.50 10.99
C PRO A 28 47.70 6.05 10.71
N GLY A 29 48.56 6.96 10.22
CA GLY A 29 49.96 6.67 9.89
C GLY A 29 50.18 6.06 8.51
N LEU A 30 49.53 4.93 8.19
CA LEU A 30 49.71 4.24 6.90
C LEU A 30 49.03 4.94 5.71
N SER A 31 47.96 5.70 5.96
CA SER A 31 47.21 6.41 4.92
C SER A 31 47.98 7.57 4.26
N PHE A 32 49.10 8.02 4.84
CA PHE A 32 49.90 9.16 4.36
C PHE A 32 51.07 8.76 3.45
N LEU A 33 51.33 7.46 3.26
CA LEU A 33 52.44 6.98 2.44
C LEU A 33 52.20 7.31 0.96
N PRO A 34 53.16 7.95 0.26
CA PRO A 34 53.05 8.13 -1.18
C PRO A 34 52.96 6.75 -1.86
N ILE A 35 52.08 6.63 -2.87
CA ILE A 35 51.80 5.41 -3.64
C ILE A 35 51.03 4.33 -2.84
N LEU A 36 51.41 4.01 -1.60
CA LEU A 36 50.81 2.92 -0.82
C LEU A 36 49.56 3.32 -0.02
N GLY A 37 49.38 4.60 0.29
CA GLY A 37 48.27 5.07 1.13
C GLY A 37 46.85 4.81 0.58
N TYR A 38 46.70 4.57 -0.74
CA TYR A 38 45.41 4.21 -1.34
C TYR A 38 44.91 2.82 -0.90
N MET A 39 45.82 1.87 -0.70
CA MET A 39 45.47 0.50 -0.29
C MET A 39 45.00 0.44 1.18
N PHE A 40 45.37 1.44 1.99
CA PHE A 40 45.07 1.53 3.42
C PHE A 40 43.93 2.52 3.75
N ARG A 41 43.17 2.97 2.74
CA ARG A 41 41.91 3.69 2.93
C ARG A 41 40.74 2.82 2.48
N SER A 42 39.78 2.59 3.38
CA SER A 42 38.51 1.97 3.01
C SER A 42 37.52 3.05 2.60
N GLN A 43 36.87 2.92 1.44
CA GLN A 43 35.77 3.78 1.01
C GLN A 43 34.50 2.94 0.87
N ARG A 44 33.43 3.32 1.56
CA ARG A 44 32.10 2.75 1.39
C ARG A 44 31.21 3.79 0.73
N TYR A 45 30.61 3.40 -0.39
CA TYR A 45 29.58 4.16 -1.09
C TYR A 45 28.23 3.52 -0.78
N VAL A 46 27.29 4.32 -0.25
CA VAL A 46 25.90 3.91 -0.05
C VAL A 46 25.05 4.86 -0.89
N ASN A 47 24.26 4.30 -1.81
CA ASN A 47 23.34 5.04 -2.68
C ASN A 47 21.91 4.60 -2.35
N ASN A 48 21.08 5.53 -1.87
CA ASN A 48 19.69 5.28 -1.53
C ASN A 48 18.79 6.10 -2.48
N GLU A 49 17.99 5.40 -3.29
CA GLU A 49 17.05 5.98 -4.23
C GLU A 49 15.62 5.64 -3.80
N THR A 50 14.75 6.66 -3.72
CA THR A 50 13.33 6.49 -3.38
C THR A 50 12.47 7.27 -4.35
N GLU A 51 11.53 6.58 -4.98
CA GLU A 51 10.60 7.14 -5.96
C GLU A 51 9.15 6.91 -5.51
N LEU A 52 8.31 7.94 -5.66
CA LEU A 52 6.88 7.86 -5.38
C LEU A 52 6.12 8.73 -6.38
N VAL A 53 5.02 8.22 -6.92
CA VAL A 53 4.16 8.96 -7.85
C VAL A 53 2.70 8.77 -7.47
N PHE A 54 1.96 9.86 -7.45
CA PHE A 54 0.51 9.88 -7.24
C PHE A 54 -0.19 10.11 -8.58
N ILE A 55 -0.95 9.12 -9.04
CA ILE A 55 -1.71 9.16 -10.29
C ILE A 55 -3.19 9.08 -9.96
N CYS A 56 -4.00 9.91 -10.62
CA CYS A 56 -5.45 9.84 -10.55
C CYS A 56 -6.03 9.61 -11.94
N THR A 57 -7.04 8.75 -12.03
CA THR A 57 -7.82 8.50 -13.24
C THR A 57 -9.20 9.14 -13.06
N ALA A 58 -9.58 10.03 -13.99
CA ALA A 58 -10.89 10.65 -13.98
C ALA A 58 -11.91 9.74 -14.67
N HIS A 59 -13.13 9.65 -14.13
CA HIS A 59 -14.24 8.94 -14.77
C HIS A 59 -15.50 9.81 -14.80
N VAL A 60 -16.15 9.88 -15.95
CA VAL A 60 -17.43 10.56 -16.18
C VAL A 60 -18.56 9.55 -15.99
N VAL A 61 -19.34 9.71 -14.93
CA VAL A 61 -20.48 8.85 -14.63
C VAL A 61 -21.79 9.51 -15.00
N LYS A 62 -22.76 8.69 -15.45
CA LYS A 62 -24.12 9.16 -15.74
C LYS A 62 -24.94 9.22 -14.44
N PRO A 63 -25.84 10.21 -14.29
CA PRO A 63 -26.79 10.23 -13.19
C PRO A 63 -27.75 9.04 -13.31
N VAL A 64 -28.06 8.42 -12.18
CA VAL A 64 -29.02 7.32 -12.06
C VAL A 64 -30.15 7.73 -11.12
N SER A 65 -31.35 7.18 -11.32
CA SER A 65 -32.47 7.46 -10.42
C SER A 65 -32.29 6.69 -9.09
N PRO A 66 -32.77 7.22 -7.95
CA PRO A 66 -32.61 6.56 -6.65
C PRO A 66 -33.18 5.13 -6.62
N GLU A 67 -34.21 4.85 -7.42
CA GLU A 67 -34.86 3.53 -7.52
C GLU A 67 -34.00 2.48 -8.24
N GLN A 68 -32.97 2.91 -8.97
CA GLN A 68 -32.03 2.05 -9.69
C GLN A 68 -30.75 1.77 -8.90
N LEU A 69 -30.60 2.39 -7.71
CA LEU A 69 -29.44 2.16 -6.86
C LEU A 69 -29.59 0.82 -6.12
N PRO A 70 -28.52 -0.01 -6.08
CA PRO A 70 -28.52 -1.16 -5.20
C PRO A 70 -28.65 -0.71 -3.73
N PRO A 71 -29.22 -1.56 -2.86
CA PRO A 71 -29.28 -1.25 -1.44
C PRO A 71 -27.86 -0.98 -0.90
N LEU A 72 -27.70 0.08 -0.11
CA LEU A 72 -26.41 0.46 0.45
C LEU A 72 -25.90 -0.66 1.37
N PRO A 73 -24.58 -0.90 1.44
CA PRO A 73 -24.01 -1.80 2.43
C PRO A 73 -24.50 -1.43 3.85
N GLY A 74 -25.18 -2.36 4.52
CA GLY A 74 -25.76 -2.15 5.85
C GLY A 74 -27.15 -1.51 5.89
N GLN A 75 -27.76 -1.15 4.75
CA GLN A 75 -29.11 -0.54 4.70
C GLN A 75 -30.20 -1.45 5.25
N ASN A 76 -30.04 -2.77 5.07
CA ASN A 76 -31.00 -3.76 5.57
C ASN A 76 -30.70 -4.18 7.03
N GLY A 77 -29.83 -3.44 7.71
CA GLY A 77 -29.25 -3.85 8.98
C GLY A 77 -28.35 -5.08 8.77
N PHE A 78 -27.40 -5.26 9.67
CA PHE A 78 -26.95 -6.62 9.93
C PHE A 78 -28.17 -7.33 10.53
N GLU A 79 -29.00 -7.96 9.70
CA GLU A 79 -29.90 -8.99 10.21
C GLU A 79 -28.93 -10.04 10.77
N LEU A 80 -28.69 -9.96 12.07
CA LEU A 80 -27.85 -10.90 12.80
C LEU A 80 -28.56 -12.24 12.71
N GLN A 81 -28.37 -12.96 11.59
CA GLN A 81 -28.66 -14.37 11.45
C GLN A 81 -27.63 -15.14 12.29
N GLY A 82 -27.49 -14.80 13.58
CA GLY A 82 -26.58 -15.39 14.54
C GLY A 82 -25.14 -15.61 14.05
N LEU A 83 -24.46 -16.55 14.69
CA LEU A 83 -23.23 -17.18 14.18
C LEU A 83 -23.49 -18.06 12.94
N GLU A 84 -24.76 -18.30 12.62
CA GLU A 84 -25.25 -19.14 11.53
C GLU A 84 -24.93 -18.55 10.14
N GLY A 85 -24.99 -17.22 10.01
CA GLY A 85 -24.61 -16.51 8.79
C GLY A 85 -23.10 -16.44 8.55
N PHE A 86 -22.30 -16.68 9.59
CA PHE A 86 -20.83 -16.63 9.52
C PHE A 86 -20.22 -18.00 9.16
N PHE A 87 -20.78 -19.09 9.66
CA PHE A 87 -20.32 -20.46 9.40
C PHE A 87 -21.36 -21.17 8.53
N GLY A 88 -21.27 -20.96 7.22
CA GLY A 88 -22.29 -21.40 6.27
C GLY A 88 -22.40 -22.93 6.09
N HIS A 89 -22.82 -23.68 7.10
CA HIS A 89 -23.30 -25.07 7.03
C HIS A 89 -24.36 -25.31 8.11
N ARG A 90 -25.52 -25.86 7.72
CA ARG A 90 -26.69 -26.09 8.59
C ARG A 90 -26.36 -27.00 9.78
N VAL A 91 -26.56 -26.51 11.00
CA VAL A 91 -26.63 -27.38 12.20
C VAL A 91 -28.07 -27.89 12.32
N PRO A 92 -28.34 -29.21 12.20
CA PRO A 92 -29.68 -29.75 12.43
C PRO A 92 -30.01 -29.69 13.93
N ALA A 93 -31.22 -29.24 14.24
CA ALA A 93 -31.73 -29.16 15.61
C ALA A 93 -31.78 -30.55 16.27
N VAL A 94 -31.07 -30.72 17.39
CA VAL A 94 -31.15 -31.92 18.23
C VAL A 94 -32.47 -31.87 19.01
N ARG A 95 -33.44 -32.67 18.58
CA ARG A 95 -34.68 -32.92 19.33
C ARG A 95 -34.33 -33.68 20.61
N LYS A 96 -34.42 -33.01 21.77
CA LYS A 96 -34.38 -33.69 23.07
C LYS A 96 -35.66 -34.52 23.23
N GLU A 97 -35.52 -35.83 23.24
CA GLU A 97 -36.54 -36.71 23.81
C GLU A 97 -36.54 -36.54 25.33
N GLU A 98 -37.68 -36.13 25.85
CA GLU A 98 -38.00 -36.10 27.27
C GLU A 98 -38.33 -37.55 27.69
N LYS A 99 -37.42 -38.18 28.44
CA LYS A 99 -37.66 -39.48 29.07
C LYS A 99 -38.56 -39.29 30.28
N LYS A 100 -39.71 -39.96 30.22
CA LYS A 100 -40.63 -40.20 31.34
C LYS A 100 -39.95 -40.98 32.47
#